data_AF-A0AAJ2RAI0-F1
#
_entry.id   AF-A0AAJ2RAI0-F1
#
_cell.length_a   1.000
_cell.length_b   1.000
_cell.length_c   1.000
_cell.angle_alpha   90.00
_cell.angle_beta   90.00
_cell.angle_gamma   90.00
#
_symmetry.space_group_name_H-M   'P 1'
#
loop_
_entity.id
_entity.type
_entity.pdbx_description
1 polymer ?
#
loop_
_entity_poly.entity_id
_entity_poly.type
_entity_poly.pdbx_seq_one_letter_code
_entity_poly.pdbx_strand_id
1 'polypeptide(L)'
;MIESIKIFALSSSNLGSLVAGLLVFFISGFIVFLIKEKLKKPPSLSGVFYLKTTTENSAMKTYEGLSSIFILTLINESATKAIGKIEKIYDIEKNGFHRSYIGKDRNTGDVLLTVERYYLGRNRINIHISLNGDANGMQRPSSLVVALNRAKLKTKGIFTTTAADAKGIAVFQNEEFQDKK
;
A
#
# COMPACT_ATOMS: atom_id res chain seq x y z
N MET A 1 -4.99 -30.23 -32.29
CA MET A 1 -4.41 -30.21 -30.92
C MET A 1 -4.70 -31.49 -30.15
N ILE A 2 -5.96 -31.83 -29.84
CA ILE A 2 -6.31 -33.08 -29.12
C ILE A 2 -5.90 -34.33 -29.92
N GLU A 3 -6.12 -34.32 -31.23
CA GLU A 3 -5.75 -35.42 -32.13
C GLU A 3 -4.22 -35.62 -32.21
N SER A 4 -3.47 -34.52 -32.22
CA SER A 4 -2.02 -34.50 -32.16
C SER A 4 -1.48 -35.07 -30.84
N ILE A 5 -2.14 -34.78 -29.72
CA ILE A 5 -1.81 -35.34 -28.40
C ILE A 5 -2.08 -36.85 -28.37
N LYS A 6 -3.19 -37.31 -28.97
CA LYS A 6 -3.52 -38.74 -29.07
C LYS A 6 -2.47 -39.51 -29.90
N ILE A 7 -2.09 -38.98 -31.06
CA ILE A 7 -1.07 -39.59 -31.94
C ILE A 7 0.28 -39.67 -31.22
N PHE A 8 0.69 -38.61 -30.51
CA PHE A 8 1.89 -38.60 -29.70
C PHE A 8 1.85 -39.66 -28.60
N ALA A 9 0.75 -39.73 -27.85
CA ALA A 9 0.55 -40.68 -26.75
C ALA A 9 0.53 -42.15 -27.18
N LEU A 10 0.04 -42.45 -28.39
CA LEU A 10 -0.11 -43.81 -28.92
C LEU A 10 1.17 -44.38 -29.56
N SER A 11 2.21 -43.57 -29.76
CA SER A 11 3.53 -44.07 -30.17
C SER A 11 4.24 -44.75 -29.00
N SER A 12 4.72 -45.98 -29.20
CA SER A 12 5.01 -47.04 -28.20
C SER A 12 6.13 -46.79 -27.18
N SER A 13 6.50 -45.53 -26.94
CA SER A 13 7.42 -45.12 -25.85
C SER A 13 7.14 -43.70 -25.32
N ASN A 14 6.19 -42.97 -25.91
CA ASN A 14 5.97 -41.54 -25.61
C ASN A 14 4.86 -41.29 -24.58
N LEU A 15 4.05 -42.29 -24.24
CA LEU A 15 3.07 -42.19 -23.15
C LEU A 15 3.75 -41.95 -21.80
N GLY A 16 4.84 -42.67 -21.50
CA GLY A 16 5.62 -42.48 -20.28
C GLY A 16 6.21 -41.07 -20.20
N SER A 17 6.77 -40.58 -21.31
CA SER A 17 7.30 -39.22 -21.44
C SER A 17 6.23 -38.14 -21.28
N LEU A 18 5.03 -38.36 -21.83
CA LEU A 18 3.88 -37.47 -21.65
C LEU A 18 3.45 -37.38 -20.18
N VAL A 19 3.30 -38.54 -19.53
CA VAL A 19 2.90 -38.61 -18.11
C VAL A 19 3.97 -37.96 -17.23
N ALA A 20 5.24 -38.25 -17.47
CA ALA A 20 6.35 -37.63 -16.75
C ALA A 20 6.37 -36.10 -16.94
N GLY A 21 6.17 -35.61 -18.17
CA GLY A 21 6.11 -34.18 -18.47
C GLY A 21 4.95 -33.46 -17.76
N LEU A 22 3.76 -34.07 -17.76
CA LEU A 22 2.62 -33.54 -17.02
C LEU A 22 2.88 -33.52 -15.52
N LEU A 23 3.45 -34.59 -14.98
CA LEU A 23 3.78 -34.70 -13.55
C LEU A 23 4.79 -33.63 -13.13
N VAL A 24 5.83 -33.40 -13.92
CA VAL A 24 6.79 -32.31 -13.70
C VAL A 24 6.10 -30.95 -13.75
N PHE A 25 5.22 -30.70 -14.71
CA PHE A 25 4.47 -29.44 -14.79
C PHE A 25 3.63 -29.17 -13.54
N PHE A 26 2.87 -30.16 -13.07
CA PHE A 26 2.03 -30.02 -11.87
C PHE A 26 2.86 -29.82 -10.61
N ILE A 27 3.92 -30.61 -10.42
CA ILE A 27 4.82 -30.46 -9.26
C ILE A 27 5.48 -29.09 -9.27
N SER A 28 5.99 -28.65 -10.42
CA SER A 28 6.61 -27.33 -10.58
C SER A 28 5.62 -26.21 -10.24
N GLY A 29 4.39 -26.29 -10.76
CA GLY A 29 3.33 -25.34 -10.46
C GLY A 29 2.98 -25.30 -8.97
N PHE A 30 2.89 -26.46 -8.33
CA PHE A 30 2.61 -26.58 -6.90
C PHE A 30 3.74 -26.00 -6.03
N ILE A 31 5.00 -26.25 -6.38
CA ILE A 31 6.16 -25.67 -5.68
C ILE A 31 6.16 -24.14 -5.81
N VAL A 32 5.91 -23.60 -7.01
CA VAL A 32 5.83 -22.14 -7.22
C VAL A 32 4.69 -21.55 -6.38
N PHE A 33 3.54 -22.21 -6.31
CA PHE A 33 2.42 -21.81 -5.46
C PHE A 33 2.82 -21.77 -3.97
N LEU A 34 3.43 -22.83 -3.45
CA LEU A 34 3.87 -22.89 -2.05
C LEU A 34 4.92 -21.82 -1.70
N ILE A 35 5.92 -21.63 -2.57
CA ILE A 35 6.94 -20.58 -2.43
C ILE A 35 6.26 -19.22 -2.30
N LYS A 36 5.24 -18.94 -3.13
CA LYS A 36 4.54 -17.66 -3.12
C LYS A 36 3.72 -17.45 -1.86
N GLU A 37 2.98 -18.46 -1.44
CA GLU A 37 2.13 -18.38 -0.25
C GLU A 37 2.93 -18.21 1.04
N LYS A 38 4.11 -18.85 1.13
CA LYS A 38 4.96 -18.79 2.34
C LYS A 38 5.97 -17.64 2.32
N LEU A 39 6.68 -17.40 1.21
CA LEU A 39 7.78 -16.43 1.16
C LEU A 39 7.38 -15.03 0.68
N LYS A 40 6.27 -14.89 -0.08
CA LYS A 40 5.81 -13.58 -0.58
C LYS A 40 4.50 -13.12 0.06
N LYS A 41 4.18 -13.65 1.23
CA LYS A 41 3.03 -13.21 2.02
C LYS A 41 3.19 -11.73 2.41
N PRO A 42 2.19 -10.86 2.17
CA PRO A 42 2.22 -9.50 2.66
C PRO A 42 2.23 -9.49 4.20
N PRO A 43 2.81 -8.46 4.84
CA PRO A 43 2.79 -8.36 6.29
C PRO A 43 1.37 -8.20 6.82
N SER A 44 1.17 -8.48 8.11
CA SER A 44 -0.05 -8.07 8.80
C SER A 44 -0.10 -6.54 8.85
N LEU A 45 -1.25 -5.95 8.54
CA LEU A 45 -1.48 -4.52 8.60
C LEU A 45 -2.38 -4.13 9.79
N SER A 46 -2.61 -5.04 10.73
CA SER A 46 -3.24 -4.71 12.00
C SER A 46 -2.21 -4.07 12.93
N GLY A 47 -2.51 -2.88 13.45
CA GLY A 47 -1.63 -2.16 14.38
C GLY A 47 -1.61 -0.65 14.15
N VAL A 48 -0.61 -0.01 14.75
CA VAL A 48 -0.36 1.44 14.61
C VAL A 48 0.72 1.67 13.57
N PHE A 49 0.46 2.60 12.67
CA PHE A 49 1.34 2.98 11.58
C PHE A 49 1.43 4.49 11.46
N TYR A 50 2.49 4.94 10.81
CA TYR A 50 2.76 6.34 10.56
C TYR A 50 2.91 6.57 9.06
N LEU A 51 2.27 7.63 8.58
CA LEU A 51 2.34 8.09 7.21
C LEU A 51 2.90 9.51 7.20
N LYS A 52 3.98 9.72 6.45
CA LYS A 52 4.52 11.05 6.15
C LYS A 52 4.31 11.34 4.68
N THR A 53 3.68 12.47 4.37
CA THR A 53 3.51 12.96 3.00
C THR A 53 4.27 14.26 2.84
N THR A 54 5.16 14.35 1.85
CA THR A 54 5.91 15.56 1.53
C THR A 54 5.47 16.08 0.17
N THR A 55 4.83 17.25 0.15
CA THR A 55 4.29 17.86 -1.06
C THR A 55 5.41 18.35 -1.97
N GLU A 56 5.42 17.86 -3.21
CA GLU A 56 6.38 18.30 -4.24
C GLU A 56 5.75 19.30 -5.20
N ASN A 57 4.45 19.18 -5.45
CA ASN A 57 3.72 20.06 -6.36
C ASN A 57 2.30 20.29 -5.82
N SER A 58 1.81 21.52 -5.89
CA SER A 58 0.46 21.90 -5.51
C SER A 58 -0.05 23.06 -6.37
N ALA A 59 -1.37 23.14 -6.55
CA ALA A 59 -2.01 24.31 -7.13
C ALA A 59 -1.75 25.57 -6.31
N MET A 60 -1.60 25.45 -4.99
CA MET A 60 -1.21 26.54 -4.10
C MET A 60 0.24 26.38 -3.67
N LYS A 61 1.13 27.16 -4.29
CA LYS A 61 2.60 27.04 -4.17
C LYS A 61 3.15 27.13 -2.75
N THR A 62 2.42 27.75 -1.82
CA THR A 62 2.82 27.81 -0.41
C THR A 62 2.88 26.43 0.26
N TYR A 63 2.19 25.42 -0.28
CA TYR A 63 2.23 24.06 0.26
C TYR A 63 3.40 23.22 -0.28
N GLU A 64 4.17 23.70 -1.26
CA GLU A 64 5.32 22.96 -1.76
C GLU A 64 6.43 22.88 -0.68
N GLY A 65 6.89 21.66 -0.39
CA GLY A 65 7.81 21.37 0.71
C GLY A 65 7.15 21.08 2.06
N LEU A 66 5.83 21.29 2.20
CA LEU A 66 5.10 20.92 3.41
C LEU A 66 5.16 19.40 3.61
N SER A 67 5.57 18.97 4.81
CA SER A 67 5.46 17.58 5.22
C SER A 67 4.37 17.40 6.27
N SER A 68 3.36 16.61 5.97
CA SER A 68 2.29 16.25 6.91
C SER A 68 2.51 14.83 7.45
N ILE A 69 2.39 14.69 8.76
CA ILE A 69 2.57 13.42 9.45
C ILE A 69 1.24 12.99 10.07
N PHE A 70 0.91 11.73 9.87
CA PHE A 70 -0.32 11.10 10.31
C PHE A 70 -0.01 9.82 11.10
N ILE A 71 -0.89 9.52 12.05
CA ILE A 71 -1.00 8.22 12.72
C ILE A 71 -2.21 7.48 12.17
N LEU A 72 -2.05 6.20 11.87
CA LEU A 72 -3.07 5.31 11.35
C LEU A 72 -3.23 4.15 12.33
N THR A 73 -4.48 3.85 12.70
CA THR A 73 -4.83 2.67 13.49
C THR A 73 -5.63 1.74 12.58
N LEU A 74 -5.00 0.63 12.20
CA LEU A 74 -5.50 -0.27 11.16
C LEU A 74 -5.85 -1.65 11.73
N ILE A 75 -6.84 -2.30 11.12
CA ILE A 75 -7.19 -3.70 11.33
C ILE A 75 -7.39 -4.39 9.98
N ASN A 76 -6.83 -5.59 9.83
CA ASN A 76 -7.09 -6.43 8.66
C ASN A 76 -8.56 -6.86 8.65
N GLU A 77 -9.26 -6.53 7.57
CA GLU A 77 -10.58 -7.07 7.27
C GLU A 77 -10.45 -8.38 6.46
N SER A 78 -9.40 -8.50 5.65
CA SER A 78 -9.06 -9.70 4.89
C SER A 78 -7.56 -9.80 4.63
N ALA A 79 -7.13 -10.83 3.89
CA ALA A 79 -5.72 -11.02 3.52
C ALA A 79 -5.18 -9.98 2.50
N THR A 80 -6.04 -9.12 1.96
CA THR A 80 -5.70 -8.07 0.99
C THR A 80 -6.33 -6.72 1.30
N LYS A 81 -7.05 -6.60 2.42
CA LYS A 81 -7.77 -5.37 2.78
C LYS A 81 -7.63 -5.11 4.28
N ALA A 82 -7.32 -3.87 4.62
CA ALA A 82 -7.35 -3.35 5.98
C ALA A 82 -8.15 -2.05 6.01
N ILE A 83 -8.82 -1.82 7.14
CA ILE A 83 -9.61 -0.61 7.38
C ILE A 83 -9.12 0.03 8.67
N GLY A 84 -9.44 1.30 8.88
CA GLY A 84 -9.03 1.94 10.12
C GLY A 84 -9.34 3.42 10.18
N LYS A 85 -8.71 4.06 11.17
CA LYS A 85 -8.80 5.51 11.41
C LYS A 85 -7.46 6.17 11.19
N ILE A 86 -7.49 7.45 10.87
CA ILE A 86 -6.31 8.29 10.71
C ILE A 86 -6.47 9.57 11.51
N GLU A 87 -5.35 10.06 12.06
CA GLU A 87 -5.27 11.39 12.65
C GLU A 87 -4.02 12.11 12.14
N LYS A 88 -4.17 13.39 11.78
CA LYS A 88 -3.03 14.27 11.48
C LYS A 88 -2.42 14.77 12.78
N ILE A 89 -1.12 14.53 12.98
CA ILE A 89 -0.45 14.79 14.27
C ILE A 89 0.43 16.03 14.25
N TYR A 90 1.13 16.30 13.15
CA TYR A 90 1.89 17.54 12.97
C TYR A 90 2.20 17.79 11.50
N ASP A 91 2.53 19.05 11.21
CA ASP A 91 3.13 19.50 9.96
C ASP A 91 4.56 20.00 10.20
N ILE A 92 5.40 19.83 9.20
CA ILE A 92 6.71 20.47 9.10
C ILE A 92 6.65 21.38 7.88
N GLU A 93 6.68 22.69 8.14
CA GLU A 93 6.70 23.72 7.12
C GLU A 93 8.02 23.71 6.35
N LYS A 94 8.05 24.35 5.17
CA LYS A 94 9.26 24.43 4.33
C LYS A 94 10.47 25.05 5.06
N ASN A 95 10.22 25.95 6.01
CA ASN A 95 11.25 26.58 6.84
C ASN A 95 11.70 25.72 8.04
N GLY A 96 11.19 24.48 8.15
CA GLY A 96 11.46 23.59 9.27
C GLY A 96 10.61 23.87 10.50
N PHE A 97 9.64 24.79 10.47
CA PHE A 97 8.76 25.02 11.61
C PHE A 97 7.80 23.85 11.82
N HIS A 98 7.74 23.33 13.04
CA HIS A 98 6.84 22.23 13.41
C HIS A 98 5.52 22.76 13.98
N ARG A 99 4.42 22.50 13.28
CA ARG A 99 3.06 22.79 13.77
C ARG A 99 2.44 21.49 14.30
N SER A 100 2.37 21.36 15.62
CA SER A 100 1.77 20.18 16.28
C SER A 100 0.26 20.34 16.46
N TYR A 101 -0.47 19.23 16.34
CA TYR A 101 -1.92 19.16 16.57
C TYR A 101 -2.22 18.22 17.75
N ILE A 102 -2.97 18.73 18.74
CA ILE A 102 -3.25 18.01 19.99
C ILE A 102 -4.77 17.95 20.21
N GLY A 103 -5.26 16.76 20.58
CA GLY A 103 -6.67 16.54 20.92
C GLY A 103 -7.61 16.96 19.79
N LYS A 104 -8.52 17.90 20.08
CA LYS A 104 -9.54 18.37 19.15
C LYS A 104 -9.01 19.03 17.87
N ASP A 105 -7.75 19.47 17.88
CA ASP A 105 -7.14 20.15 16.73
C ASP A 105 -6.60 19.15 15.69
N ARG A 106 -6.63 17.85 15.98
CA ARG A 106 -6.26 16.80 15.03
C ARG A 106 -7.38 16.59 14.02
N ASN A 107 -7.03 16.70 12.74
CA ASN A 107 -7.92 16.28 11.67
C ASN A 107 -7.99 14.76 11.65
N THR A 108 -9.20 14.22 11.73
CA THR A 108 -9.46 12.79 11.81
C THR A 108 -10.13 12.29 10.54
N GLY A 109 -10.07 10.99 10.30
CA GLY A 109 -10.67 10.40 9.12
C GLY A 109 -10.70 8.88 9.11
N ASP A 110 -11.12 8.37 7.95
CA ASP A 110 -11.19 6.96 7.65
C ASP A 110 -10.08 6.53 6.69
N VAL A 111 -9.65 5.28 6.84
CA VAL A 111 -8.63 4.65 5.99
C VAL A 111 -9.17 3.36 5.41
N LEU A 112 -9.02 3.23 4.09
CA LEU A 112 -9.15 1.98 3.36
C LEU A 112 -7.81 1.63 2.72
N LEU A 113 -7.19 0.54 3.16
CA LEU A 113 -5.95 0.04 2.61
C LEU A 113 -6.20 -1.26 1.84
N THR A 114 -5.71 -1.33 0.61
CA THR A 114 -5.72 -2.55 -0.21
C THR A 114 -4.32 -3.00 -0.60
N VAL A 115 -4.13 -4.32 -0.68
CA VAL A 115 -2.88 -4.96 -1.11
C VAL A 115 -3.10 -5.57 -2.48
N GLU A 116 -2.43 -5.04 -3.49
CA GLU A 116 -2.39 -5.61 -4.83
C GLU A 116 -1.34 -6.71 -4.89
N ARG A 117 -1.78 -7.94 -5.23
CA ARG A 117 -0.91 -9.10 -5.38
C ARG A 117 -0.55 -9.29 -6.84
N TYR A 118 0.74 -9.44 -7.13
CA TYR A 118 1.24 -9.69 -8.48
C TYR A 118 1.96 -11.04 -8.57
N TYR A 119 1.61 -11.84 -9.59
CA TYR A 119 2.23 -13.15 -9.82
C TYR A 119 3.70 -13.04 -10.22
N LEU A 120 4.06 -12.05 -11.06
CA LEU A 120 5.44 -11.83 -11.52
C LEU A 120 6.10 -10.62 -10.86
N GLY A 121 5.32 -9.73 -10.23
CA GLY A 121 5.78 -8.49 -9.64
C GLY A 121 5.95 -8.52 -8.11
N ARG A 122 6.29 -7.35 -7.55
CA ARG A 122 6.21 -7.08 -6.12
C ARG A 122 4.78 -6.67 -5.77
N ASN A 123 4.25 -7.19 -4.66
CA ASN A 123 2.97 -6.73 -4.14
C ASN A 123 3.04 -5.23 -3.82
N ARG A 124 1.95 -4.50 -4.04
CA ARG A 124 1.84 -3.06 -3.77
C ARG A 124 0.75 -2.80 -2.73
N ILE A 125 0.82 -1.64 -2.09
CA ILE A 125 -0.24 -1.17 -1.18
C ILE A 125 -0.81 0.11 -1.76
N ASN A 126 -2.14 0.19 -1.82
CA ASN A 126 -2.85 1.43 -2.07
C ASN A 126 -3.64 1.80 -0.82
N ILE A 127 -3.59 3.07 -0.44
CA ILE A 127 -4.31 3.60 0.71
C ILE A 127 -5.20 4.71 0.21
N HIS A 128 -6.50 4.60 0.48
CA HIS A 128 -7.46 5.67 0.33
C HIS A 128 -7.80 6.22 1.70
N ILE A 129 -7.69 7.54 1.84
CA ILE A 129 -7.90 8.27 3.08
C ILE A 129 -8.98 9.32 2.81
N SER A 130 -9.93 9.41 3.74
CA SER A 130 -10.97 10.43 3.77
C SER A 130 -10.88 11.20 5.08
N LEU A 131 -10.52 12.48 5.02
CA LEU A 131 -10.41 13.36 6.19
C LEU A 131 -11.71 14.16 6.35
N ASN A 132 -12.20 14.25 7.58
CA ASN A 132 -13.49 14.85 7.93
C ASN A 132 -13.49 16.38 7.83
N GLY A 133 -12.31 17.01 7.89
CA GLY A 133 -12.22 18.45 8.10
C GLY A 133 -12.50 18.81 9.56
N ASP A 134 -12.68 20.10 9.85
CA ASP A 134 -13.04 20.57 11.19
C ASP A 134 -14.46 21.13 11.26
N ALA A 135 -15.02 21.13 12.47
CA ALA A 135 -16.37 21.63 12.73
C ALA A 135 -16.50 23.15 12.52
N ASN A 136 -15.38 23.88 12.53
CA ASN A 136 -15.34 25.34 12.40
C ASN A 136 -15.19 25.80 10.94
N GLY A 137 -15.09 24.88 9.98
CA GLY A 137 -14.91 25.13 8.56
C GLY A 137 -13.53 25.63 8.14
N MET A 138 -12.53 25.67 9.02
CA MET A 138 -11.17 26.10 8.65
C MET A 138 -10.43 25.02 7.86
N GLN A 139 -10.73 23.76 8.14
CA GLN A 139 -10.25 22.61 7.37
C GLN A 139 -11.43 21.96 6.68
N ARG A 140 -11.42 22.00 5.34
CA ARG A 140 -12.42 21.28 4.55
C ARG A 140 -12.18 19.77 4.56
N PRO A 141 -13.24 18.96 4.36
CA PRO A 141 -13.08 17.56 4.01
C PRO A 141 -12.17 17.40 2.78
N SER A 142 -11.33 16.38 2.82
CA SER A 142 -10.39 16.09 1.73
C SER A 142 -10.15 14.60 1.60
N SER A 143 -9.65 14.21 0.43
CA SER A 143 -9.31 12.83 0.16
C SER A 143 -7.88 12.73 -0.33
N LEU A 144 -7.20 11.68 0.11
CA LEU A 144 -5.81 11.40 -0.15
C LEU A 144 -5.71 9.95 -0.65
N VAL A 145 -5.01 9.75 -1.77
CA VAL A 145 -4.65 8.42 -2.26
C VAL A 145 -3.14 8.28 -2.16
N VAL A 146 -2.68 7.17 -1.57
CA VAL A 146 -1.27 6.83 -1.43
C VAL A 146 -0.99 5.52 -2.15
N ALA A 147 -0.10 5.54 -3.13
CA ALA A 147 0.33 4.36 -3.86
C ALA A 147 1.76 3.98 -3.45
N LEU A 148 1.90 2.93 -2.64
CA LEU A 148 3.17 2.45 -2.10
C LEU A 148 3.77 1.37 -2.99
N ASN A 149 5.07 1.50 -3.27
CA ASN A 149 5.77 0.66 -4.24
C ASN A 149 5.93 -0.81 -3.82
N ARG A 150 5.77 -1.11 -2.53
CA ARG A 150 5.92 -2.45 -1.96
C ARG A 150 4.98 -2.64 -0.77
N ALA A 151 4.38 -3.82 -0.67
CA ALA A 151 3.64 -4.27 0.50
C ALA A 151 4.59 -4.71 1.63
N LYS A 152 5.15 -3.73 2.34
CA LYS A 152 6.05 -3.90 3.49
C LYS A 152 5.65 -2.94 4.60
N LEU A 153 6.00 -3.29 5.84
CA LEU A 153 5.77 -2.44 7.01
C LEU A 153 6.50 -1.10 6.92
N LYS A 154 7.61 -1.01 6.16
CA LYS A 154 8.34 0.21 5.84
C LYS A 154 8.52 0.33 4.34
N THR A 155 7.93 1.36 3.74
CA THR A 155 7.90 1.51 2.29
C THR A 155 7.67 2.96 1.88
N LYS A 156 7.97 3.26 0.62
CA LYS A 156 7.80 4.59 0.03
C LYS A 156 6.92 4.50 -1.20
N GLY A 157 6.28 5.61 -1.53
CA GLY A 157 5.37 5.73 -2.64
C GLY A 157 5.13 7.17 -3.02
N ILE A 158 4.04 7.37 -3.74
CA ILE A 158 3.54 8.68 -4.09
C ILE A 158 2.19 8.90 -3.43
N PHE A 159 1.82 10.15 -3.24
CA PHE A 159 0.46 10.51 -2.88
C PHE A 159 -0.11 11.58 -3.80
N THR A 160 -1.43 11.60 -3.86
CA THR A 160 -2.22 12.65 -4.47
C THR A 160 -3.35 13.00 -3.51
N THR A 161 -3.60 14.28 -3.28
CA THR A 161 -4.69 14.76 -2.43
C THR A 161 -5.55 15.77 -3.17
N THR A 162 -6.84 15.79 -2.83
CA THR A 162 -7.75 16.84 -3.28
C THR A 162 -7.48 18.15 -2.55
N ALA A 163 -6.78 18.15 -1.41
CA ALA A 163 -6.37 19.37 -0.72
C ALA A 163 -5.32 20.13 -1.55
N ALA A 164 -5.70 21.30 -2.07
CA ALA A 164 -4.86 22.14 -2.93
C ALA A 164 -4.28 21.40 -4.16
N ASP A 165 -4.99 20.38 -4.66
CA ASP A 165 -4.61 19.53 -5.80
C ASP A 165 -3.13 19.12 -5.75
N ALA A 166 -2.69 18.68 -4.57
CA ALA A 166 -1.30 18.45 -4.27
C ALA A 166 -0.88 16.99 -4.53
N LYS A 167 0.39 16.82 -4.88
CA LYS A 167 1.03 15.52 -5.05
C LYS A 167 2.47 15.55 -4.54
N GLY A 168 2.98 14.38 -4.20
CA GLY A 168 4.38 14.25 -3.80
C GLY A 168 4.71 12.85 -3.30
N ILE A 169 5.67 12.79 -2.38
CA ILE A 169 6.21 11.54 -1.85
C ILE A 169 5.48 11.14 -0.57
N ALA A 170 5.20 9.85 -0.44
CA ALA A 170 4.70 9.25 0.79
C ALA A 170 5.70 8.24 1.37
N VAL A 171 5.83 8.25 2.69
CA VAL A 171 6.58 7.26 3.47
C VAL A 171 5.64 6.64 4.49
N PHE A 172 5.53 5.32 4.48
CA PHE A 172 4.72 4.55 5.40
C PHE A 172 5.61 3.65 6.25
N GLN A 173 5.44 3.66 7.56
CA GLN A 173 6.22 2.85 8.49
C GLN A 173 5.43 2.46 9.75
N ASN A 174 5.81 1.36 10.41
CA ASN A 174 5.27 0.91 11.69
C ASN A 174 6.04 1.48 12.91
N GLU A 175 6.87 2.49 12.68
CA GLU A 175 7.68 3.18 13.69
C GLU A 175 7.40 4.68 13.58
N GLU A 176 7.44 5.39 14.70
CA GLU A 176 7.27 6.83 14.70
C GLU A 176 8.40 7.52 13.92
N PHE A 177 8.08 8.62 13.22
CA PHE A 177 9.09 9.43 12.55
C PHE A 177 9.94 10.18 13.57
N GLN A 178 11.24 9.86 13.61
CA GLN A 178 12.25 10.58 14.38
C GLN A 178 12.69 11.84 13.62
N ASP A 179 11.75 12.74 13.32
CA ASP A 179 12.09 14.05 12.78
C ASP A 179 12.60 14.89 13.98
N LYS A 180 13.91 15.14 14.03
CA LYS A 180 14.54 15.91 15.12
C LYS A 180 13.85 17.27 15.22
N LYS A 181 13.30 17.56 16.41
CA LYS A 181 12.80 18.89 16.79
C LYS A 181 13.92 19.91 16.84
#